data_AF-A0A392N2T8-F1
#
_entry.id   AF-A0A392N2T8-F1
#
_cell.length_a   1.000
_cell.length_b   1.000
_cell.length_c   1.000
_cell.angle_alpha   90.00
_cell.angle_beta   90.00
_cell.angle_gamma   90.00
#
_symmetry.space_group_name_H-M   'P 1'
#
loop_
_entity.id
_entity.type
_entity.pdbx_description
1 polymer ?
#
loop_
_entity_poly.entity_id
_entity_poly.type
_entity_poly.pdbx_seq_one_letter_code
_entity_poly.pdbx_strand_id
1 'polypeptide(L)'
;MAESSNFLQPSIPRFDGYYEHWSMLMENLLRSKEYWSLIETGVVAMPANATEEQRKAANDSKLLDLKVKNYLFQSIDRSILETILVRDTAKDIWDAMRRKYQGSTKVKRAQLQSLRREFEILAMGESESVNEYFARTLAIANRMTAHGERMEQVMVVEKILRSMPERFNYVVCSIEESNDV
;
A
#
# COMPACT_ATOMS: atom_id res chain seq x y z
N MET A 1 27.90 -14.17 29.00
CA MET A 1 28.10 -13.38 27.77
C MET A 1 26.73 -13.30 27.11
N ALA A 2 26.12 -12.11 27.09
CA ALA A 2 24.79 -11.93 26.51
C ALA A 2 24.91 -12.09 24.98
N GLU A 3 24.14 -13.01 24.42
CA GLU A 3 24.04 -13.21 22.97
C GLU A 3 23.59 -11.90 22.34
N SER A 4 24.47 -11.31 21.53
CA SER A 4 24.15 -10.19 20.67
C SER A 4 23.15 -10.67 19.62
N SER A 5 21.86 -10.54 19.93
CA SER A 5 20.81 -10.63 18.93
C SER A 5 21.10 -9.56 17.87
N ASN A 6 21.68 -9.97 16.74
CA ASN A 6 21.75 -9.19 15.52
C ASN A 6 20.32 -9.00 15.00
N PHE A 7 19.54 -8.16 15.69
CA PHE A 7 18.32 -7.61 15.13
C PHE A 7 18.77 -6.79 13.92
N LEU A 8 18.48 -7.30 12.72
CA LEU A 8 18.68 -6.59 11.46
C LEU A 8 18.15 -5.17 11.65
N GLN A 9 19.01 -4.19 11.42
CA GLN A 9 18.66 -2.79 11.58
C GLN A 9 17.40 -2.53 10.72
N PRO A 10 16.30 -2.03 11.29
CA PRO A 10 15.07 -1.86 10.54
C PRO A 10 15.33 -0.97 9.33
N SER A 11 15.15 -1.51 8.13
CA SER A 11 15.28 -0.75 6.89
C SER A 11 14.19 0.32 6.85
N ILE A 12 14.54 1.51 6.34
CA ILE A 12 13.57 2.60 6.18
C ILE A 12 12.57 2.17 5.10
N PRO A 13 11.27 2.04 5.41
CA PRO A 13 10.30 1.55 4.44
C PRO A 13 10.15 2.57 3.31
N ARG A 14 10.29 2.11 2.06
CA ARG A 14 10.13 2.95 0.87
C ARG A 14 8.66 3.00 0.48
N PHE A 15 8.18 4.17 0.09
CA PHE A 15 6.82 4.36 -0.37
C PHE A 15 6.68 3.85 -1.82
N ASP A 16 5.77 2.91 -2.02
CA ASP A 16 5.53 2.20 -3.28
C ASP A 16 4.14 2.52 -3.89
N GLY A 17 3.42 3.49 -3.31
CA GLY A 17 2.04 3.83 -3.69
C GLY A 17 0.96 3.24 -2.77
N TYR A 18 1.30 2.27 -1.91
CA TYR A 18 0.37 1.70 -0.94
C TYR A 18 0.48 2.40 0.41
N TYR A 19 -0.21 3.53 0.56
CA TYR A 19 -0.13 4.36 1.77
C TYR A 19 -0.32 3.59 3.07
N GLU A 20 -1.36 2.75 3.15
CA GLU A 20 -1.68 2.03 4.39
C GLU A 20 -0.59 1.03 4.82
N HIS A 21 0.07 0.39 3.84
CA HIS A 21 1.17 -0.53 4.14
C HIS A 21 2.41 0.25 4.57
N TRP A 22 2.79 1.27 3.79
CA TRP A 22 3.89 2.15 4.11
C TRP A 22 3.72 2.86 5.46
N SER A 23 2.53 3.40 5.74
CA SER A 23 2.25 4.13 6.98
C SER A 23 2.34 3.22 8.19
N MET A 24 1.87 1.97 8.08
CA MET A 24 2.00 0.98 9.15
C MET A 24 3.47 0.67 9.47
N LEU A 25 4.30 0.45 8.44
CA LEU A 25 5.73 0.18 8.63
C LEU A 25 6.49 1.39 9.18
N MET A 26 6.21 2.58 8.63
CA MET A 26 6.86 3.82 9.05
C MET A 26 6.45 4.20 10.48
N GLU A 27 5.17 4.06 10.84
CA GLU A 27 4.70 4.27 12.21
C GLU A 27 5.41 3.33 13.18
N ASN A 28 5.53 2.05 12.85
CA ASN A 28 6.24 1.09 13.69
C ASN A 28 7.72 1.46 13.87
N LEU A 29 8.40 1.86 12.79
CA LEU A 29 9.78 2.35 12.84
C LEU A 29 9.91 3.54 13.80
N LEU A 30 9.05 4.56 13.67
CA LEU A 30 9.09 5.75 14.50
C LEU A 30 8.74 5.47 15.96
N ARG A 31 7.78 4.58 16.23
CA ARG A 31 7.44 4.14 17.59
C ARG A 31 8.59 3.38 18.24
N SER A 32 9.28 2.50 17.51
CA SER A 32 10.46 1.78 18.02
C SER A 32 11.63 2.70 18.40
N LYS A 33 11.64 3.93 17.87
CA LYS A 33 12.63 4.99 18.15
C LYS A 33 12.11 6.06 19.12
N GLU A 34 10.88 5.92 19.64
CA GLU A 34 10.20 6.89 20.50
C GLU A 34 9.96 8.26 19.83
N TYR A 35 9.90 8.31 18.50
CA TYR A 35 9.73 9.55 17.73
C TYR A 35 8.30 9.85 17.31
N TRP A 36 7.35 8.94 17.58
CA TRP A 36 5.97 9.05 17.09
C TRP A 36 5.24 10.32 17.57
N SER A 37 5.55 10.83 18.76
CA SER A 37 4.96 12.05 19.30
C SER A 37 5.12 13.25 18.36
N LEU A 38 6.22 13.32 17.60
CA LEU A 38 6.46 14.38 16.62
C LEU A 38 5.48 14.35 15.44
N ILE A 39 4.92 13.19 15.12
CA ILE A 39 3.89 13.04 14.09
C ILE A 39 2.50 13.36 14.65
N GLU A 40 2.25 12.93 15.88
CA GLU A 40 0.94 13.08 16.54
C GLU A 40 0.70 14.51 17.02
N THR A 41 1.60 15.03 17.86
CA THR A 41 1.49 16.35 18.50
C THR A 41 2.31 17.43 17.82
N GLY A 42 3.35 17.06 17.06
CA GLY A 42 4.25 18.02 16.42
C GLY A 42 5.43 18.44 17.30
N VAL A 43 6.18 19.43 16.85
CA VAL A 43 7.34 19.99 17.56
C VAL A 43 6.86 20.82 18.74
N VAL A 44 7.57 20.71 19.87
CA VAL A 44 7.30 21.54 21.06
C VAL A 44 7.51 23.01 20.72
N ALA A 45 6.45 23.81 20.85
CA ALA A 45 6.51 25.24 20.64
C ALA A 45 7.25 25.92 21.80
N MET A 46 8.11 26.89 21.47
CA MET A 46 8.80 27.70 22.46
C MET A 46 7.90 28.89 22.85
N PRO A 47 7.46 29.01 24.12
CA PRO A 47 6.67 30.15 24.57
C PRO A 47 7.52 31.43 24.64
N ALA A 48 6.88 32.59 24.57
CA ALA A 48 7.57 33.90 24.55
C ALA A 48 8.40 34.16 25.83
N ASN A 49 7.96 33.64 26.99
CA ASN A 49 8.65 33.72 28.28
C ASN A 49 9.16 32.35 28.71
N ALA A 50 9.84 31.63 27.80
CA ALA A 50 10.35 30.29 28.08
C ALA A 50 11.41 30.30 29.18
N THR A 51 11.28 29.39 30.16
CA THR A 51 12.40 29.07 31.06
C THR A 51 13.52 28.37 30.27
N GLU A 52 14.72 28.32 30.84
CA GLU A 52 15.85 27.66 30.18
C GLU A 52 15.55 26.17 29.92
N GLU A 53 14.83 25.52 30.81
CA GLU A 53 14.38 24.13 30.65
C GLU A 53 13.40 23.97 29.48
N GLN A 54 12.45 24.89 29.33
CA GLN A 54 11.49 24.89 28.21
C GLN A 54 12.18 25.15 26.88
N ARG A 55 13.17 26.05 26.87
CA ARG A 55 13.98 26.35 25.68
C ARG A 55 14.82 25.14 25.27
N LYS A 56 15.43 24.44 26.22
CA LYS A 56 16.15 23.19 25.98
C LYS A 56 15.21 22.13 25.40
N ALA A 57 14.04 21.91 25.99
CA ALA A 57 13.06 20.95 25.50
C ALA A 57 12.59 21.23 24.07
N ALA A 58 12.35 22.51 23.72
CA ALA A 58 11.97 22.91 22.36
C ALA A 58 13.10 22.66 21.34
N ASN A 59 14.35 22.91 21.72
CA ASN A 59 15.51 22.64 20.86
C ASN A 59 15.73 21.13 20.67
N ASP A 60 15.62 20.34 21.73
CA ASP A 60 15.72 18.89 21.68
C ASP A 60 14.61 18.30 20.79
N SER A 61 13.37 18.80 20.92
CA SER A 61 12.24 18.43 20.06
C SER A 61 12.50 18.75 18.58
N LYS A 62 13.05 19.93 18.26
CA LYS A 62 13.44 20.29 16.88
C LYS A 62 14.51 19.36 16.32
N LEU A 63 15.48 18.96 17.14
CA LEU A 63 16.52 18.03 16.70
C LEU A 63 15.95 16.65 16.39
N LEU A 64 15.00 16.17 17.21
CA LEU A 64 14.30 14.91 16.94
C LEU A 64 13.42 15.03 15.68
N ASP A 65 12.74 16.15 15.46
CA ASP A 65 11.96 16.41 14.24
C ASP A 65 12.82 16.28 12.98
N LEU A 66 14.02 16.86 12.97
CA LEU A 66 14.97 16.71 11.86
C LEU A 66 15.33 15.25 11.59
N LYS A 67 15.46 14.41 12.62
CA LYS A 67 15.71 12.97 12.44
C LYS A 67 14.52 12.27 11.79
N VAL A 68 13.30 12.59 12.21
CA VAL A 68 12.07 12.04 11.60
C VAL A 68 11.94 12.49 10.15
N LYS A 69 12.21 13.77 9.86
CA LYS A 69 12.23 14.29 8.48
C LYS A 69 13.22 13.52 7.61
N ASN A 70 14.41 13.21 8.12
CA ASN A 70 15.39 12.41 7.39
C ASN A 70 14.87 11.01 7.07
N TYR A 71 14.12 10.37 7.97
CA TYR A 71 13.45 9.09 7.66
C TYR A 71 12.38 9.25 6.60
N LEU A 72 11.52 10.26 6.71
CA LEU A 72 10.47 10.52 5.73
C LEU A 72 11.04 10.84 4.35
N PHE A 73 12.09 11.66 4.25
CA PHE A 73 12.77 11.97 2.98
C PHE A 73 13.45 10.74 2.37
N GLN A 74 14.06 9.88 3.18
CA GLN A 74 14.61 8.61 2.70
C GLN A 74 13.53 7.59 2.33
N SER A 75 12.28 7.79 2.77
CA SER A 75 11.18 6.88 2.46
C SER A 75 10.44 7.23 1.17
N ILE A 76 10.50 8.48 0.71
CA ILE A 76 9.74 8.94 -0.46
C ILE A 76 10.68 9.36 -1.60
N ASP A 77 10.17 9.30 -2.83
CA ASP A 77 10.91 9.78 -4.00
C ASP A 77 10.87 11.30 -4.13
N ARG A 78 11.88 11.85 -4.81
CA ARG A 78 11.98 13.29 -5.09
C ARG A 78 10.73 13.85 -5.74
N SER A 79 10.14 13.14 -6.70
CA SER A 79 8.91 13.55 -7.40
C SER A 79 7.71 13.70 -6.45
N ILE A 80 7.62 12.83 -5.43
CA ILE A 80 6.58 12.90 -4.40
C ILE A 80 6.89 14.07 -3.47
N LEU A 81 8.14 14.19 -3.03
CA LEU A 81 8.59 15.26 -2.16
C LEU A 81 8.25 16.62 -2.78
N GLU A 82 8.57 16.85 -4.06
CA GLU A 82 8.29 18.09 -4.80
C GLU A 82 6.80 18.50 -4.77
N THR A 83 5.88 17.54 -4.62
CA THR A 83 4.43 17.82 -4.56
C THR A 83 3.92 18.28 -3.20
N ILE A 84 4.73 18.16 -2.14
CA ILE A 84 4.34 18.56 -0.78
C ILE A 84 4.65 20.06 -0.62
N LEU A 85 3.67 20.93 -0.39
CA LEU A 85 3.96 22.38 -0.32
C LEU A 85 4.58 22.80 1.02
N VAL A 86 4.03 22.28 2.13
CA VAL A 86 4.47 22.60 3.50
C VAL A 86 5.27 21.43 4.05
N ARG A 87 6.53 21.68 4.46
CA ARG A 87 7.48 20.64 4.90
C ARG A 87 8.32 21.11 6.10
N ASP A 88 7.79 22.03 6.89
CA ASP A 88 8.53 22.66 7.98
C ASP A 88 8.83 21.65 9.08
N THR A 89 7.85 20.80 9.40
CA THR A 89 7.96 19.72 10.38
C THR A 89 7.79 18.33 9.75
N ALA A 90 8.21 17.28 10.47
CA ALA A 90 7.92 15.90 10.09
C ALA A 90 6.41 15.63 10.01
N LYS A 91 5.64 16.25 10.90
CA LYS A 91 4.17 16.20 10.91
C LYS A 91 3.57 16.72 9.61
N ASP A 92 4.05 17.84 9.10
CA ASP A 92 3.54 18.42 7.84
C ASP A 92 3.71 17.46 6.67
N ILE A 93 4.88 16.82 6.58
CA ILE A 93 5.20 15.83 5.55
C ILE A 93 4.28 14.61 5.69
N TRP A 94 4.14 14.07 6.90
CA TRP A 94 3.27 12.93 7.18
C TRP A 94 1.81 13.22 6.84
N ASP A 95 1.29 14.37 7.28
CA ASP A 95 -0.10 14.75 7.05
C ASP A 95 -0.36 15.07 5.57
N ALA A 96 0.62 15.60 4.84
CA ALA A 96 0.55 15.74 3.39
C ALA A 96 0.48 14.40 2.67
N MET A 97 1.34 13.44 3.05
CA MET A 97 1.30 12.08 2.52
C MET A 97 -0.05 11.41 2.82
N ARG A 98 -0.56 11.57 4.06
CA ARG A 98 -1.87 11.07 4.48
C ARG A 98 -2.98 11.64 3.60
N ARG A 99 -3.07 12.96 3.46
CA ARG A 99 -4.12 13.62 2.66
C ARG A 99 -4.07 13.20 1.19
N LYS A 100 -2.87 13.09 0.61
CA LYS A 100 -2.70 12.77 -0.80
C LYS A 100 -2.99 11.30 -1.12
N TYR A 101 -2.54 10.37 -0.28
CA TYR A 101 -2.54 8.95 -0.63
C TYR A 101 -3.48 8.08 0.20
N GLN A 102 -3.86 8.47 1.43
CA GLN A 102 -4.75 7.64 2.27
C GLN A 102 -6.11 7.43 1.60
N GLY A 103 -6.73 8.48 1.06
CA GLY A 103 -8.01 8.40 0.36
C GLY A 103 -7.92 7.59 -0.93
N SER A 104 -6.86 7.79 -1.72
CA SER A 104 -6.64 7.05 -2.97
C SER A 104 -6.40 5.56 -2.71
N THR A 105 -5.57 5.20 -1.73
CA THR A 105 -5.27 3.80 -1.39
C THR A 105 -6.48 3.10 -0.79
N LYS A 106 -7.25 3.76 0.10
CA LYS A 106 -8.49 3.16 0.67
C LYS A 106 -9.53 2.90 -0.42
N VAL A 107 -9.75 3.85 -1.32
CA VAL A 107 -10.68 3.69 -2.45
C VAL A 107 -10.18 2.60 -3.40
N LYS A 108 -8.90 2.61 -3.78
CA LYS A 108 -8.29 1.56 -4.62
C LYS A 108 -8.43 0.18 -3.98
N ARG A 109 -8.22 0.05 -2.67
CA ARG A 109 -8.39 -1.21 -1.93
C ARG A 109 -9.85 -1.66 -1.93
N ALA A 110 -10.80 -0.76 -1.65
CA ALA A 110 -12.21 -1.09 -1.66
C ALA A 110 -12.69 -1.53 -3.06
N GLN A 111 -12.24 -0.84 -4.11
CA GLN A 111 -12.48 -1.23 -5.50
C GLN A 111 -11.87 -2.59 -5.81
N LEU A 112 -10.62 -2.85 -5.39
CA LEU A 112 -9.99 -4.15 -5.56
C LEU A 112 -10.74 -5.27 -4.84
N GLN A 113 -11.22 -5.05 -3.62
CA GLN A 113 -12.04 -6.04 -2.91
C GLN A 113 -13.37 -6.31 -3.62
N SER A 114 -14.01 -5.26 -4.18
CA SER A 114 -15.22 -5.44 -4.99
C SER A 114 -14.93 -6.29 -6.23
N LEU A 115 -13.80 -6.05 -6.91
CA LEU A 115 -13.39 -6.82 -8.08
C LEU A 115 -13.02 -8.27 -7.73
N ARG A 116 -12.36 -8.52 -6.60
CA ARG A 116 -12.11 -9.88 -6.09
C ARG A 116 -13.40 -10.64 -5.88
N ARG A 117 -14.37 -10.02 -5.21
CA ARG A 117 -15.69 -10.62 -5.00
C ARG A 117 -16.39 -10.88 -6.34
N GLU A 118 -16.36 -9.93 -7.28
CA GLU A 118 -16.90 -10.09 -8.63
C GLU A 118 -16.25 -11.26 -9.36
N PHE A 119 -14.92 -11.41 -9.26
CA PHE A 119 -14.15 -12.50 -9.84
C PHE A 119 -14.45 -13.86 -9.17
N GLU A 120 -14.55 -13.90 -7.84
CA GLU A 120 -14.85 -15.12 -7.08
C GLU A 120 -16.20 -15.70 -7.45
N ILE A 121 -17.26 -14.87 -7.51
CA ILE A 121 -18.62 -15.30 -7.85
C ILE A 121 -18.87 -15.37 -9.36
N LEU A 122 -17.91 -14.98 -10.18
CA LEU A 122 -18.04 -15.00 -11.63
C LEU A 122 -18.36 -16.41 -12.13
N ALA A 123 -19.42 -16.53 -12.90
CA ALA A 123 -19.81 -17.75 -13.57
C ALA A 123 -20.41 -17.41 -14.94
N MET A 124 -20.29 -18.35 -15.86
CA MET A 124 -20.84 -18.20 -17.20
C MET A 124 -22.36 -18.29 -17.16
N GLY A 125 -23.03 -17.31 -17.79
CA GLY A 125 -24.49 -17.30 -17.88
C GLY A 125 -25.05 -18.46 -18.71
N GLU A 126 -26.34 -18.77 -18.54
CA GLU A 126 -26.99 -19.84 -19.30
C GLU A 126 -27.06 -19.54 -20.82
N SER A 127 -27.20 -18.27 -21.17
CA SER A 127 -27.28 -17.80 -22.56
C SER A 127 -26.05 -17.01 -23.02
N GLU A 128 -25.02 -16.92 -22.17
CA GLU A 128 -23.77 -16.23 -22.51
C GLU A 128 -22.95 -17.10 -23.47
N SER A 129 -22.36 -16.51 -24.50
CA SER A 129 -21.41 -17.23 -25.36
C SER A 129 -20.04 -17.38 -24.70
N VAL A 130 -19.26 -18.36 -25.14
CA VAL A 130 -17.90 -18.59 -24.62
C VAL A 130 -17.03 -17.32 -24.77
N ASN A 131 -17.08 -16.68 -25.93
CA ASN A 131 -16.27 -15.48 -26.18
C ASN A 131 -16.67 -14.29 -25.28
N GLU A 132 -17.97 -14.08 -25.05
CA GLU A 132 -18.45 -13.04 -24.13
C GLU A 132 -17.95 -13.31 -22.71
N TYR A 133 -18.00 -14.58 -22.28
CA TYR A 133 -17.54 -14.98 -20.95
C TYR A 133 -16.03 -14.76 -20.76
N PHE A 134 -15.23 -15.15 -21.75
CA PHE A 134 -13.78 -14.91 -21.74
C PHE A 134 -13.47 -13.41 -21.68
N ALA A 135 -14.14 -12.60 -22.50
CA ALA A 135 -13.94 -11.16 -22.52
C ALA A 135 -14.29 -10.51 -21.16
N ARG A 136 -15.40 -10.92 -20.55
CA ARG A 136 -15.82 -10.43 -19.22
C ARG A 136 -14.84 -10.82 -18.12
N THR A 137 -14.38 -12.08 -18.12
CA THR A 137 -13.38 -12.56 -17.15
C THR A 137 -12.07 -11.80 -17.28
N LEU A 138 -11.59 -11.61 -18.51
CA LEU A 138 -10.37 -10.85 -18.78
C LEU A 138 -10.52 -9.38 -18.40
N ALA A 139 -11.68 -8.77 -18.63
CA ALA A 139 -11.96 -7.40 -18.21
C ALA A 139 -11.91 -7.22 -16.68
N ILE A 140 -12.39 -8.19 -15.90
CA ILE A 140 -12.26 -8.19 -14.44
C ILE A 140 -10.80 -8.34 -14.03
N ALA A 141 -10.10 -9.33 -14.58
CA ALA A 141 -8.68 -9.58 -14.28
C ALA A 141 -7.80 -8.36 -14.60
N ASN A 142 -8.01 -7.71 -15.75
CA ASN A 142 -7.29 -6.50 -16.12
C ASN A 142 -7.55 -5.33 -15.16
N ARG A 143 -8.80 -5.16 -14.70
CA ARG A 143 -9.14 -4.17 -13.67
C ARG A 143 -8.42 -4.50 -12.35
N MET A 144 -8.38 -5.76 -11.92
CA MET A 144 -7.65 -6.18 -10.72
C MET A 144 -6.15 -5.88 -10.84
N THR A 145 -5.54 -6.17 -11.99
CA THR A 145 -4.15 -5.82 -12.32
C THR A 145 -3.89 -4.32 -12.27
N ALA A 146 -4.80 -3.50 -12.82
CA ALA A 146 -4.70 -2.04 -12.75
C ALA A 146 -4.77 -1.49 -11.31
N HIS A 147 -5.42 -2.22 -10.40
CA HIS A 147 -5.45 -1.92 -8.97
C HIS A 147 -4.30 -2.58 -8.18
N GLY A 148 -3.36 -3.21 -8.87
CA GLY A 148 -2.08 -3.68 -8.34
C GLY A 148 -2.07 -5.12 -7.83
N GLU A 149 -3.10 -5.91 -8.14
CA GLU A 149 -3.09 -7.36 -7.91
C GLU A 149 -2.38 -8.09 -9.05
N ARG A 150 -1.52 -9.05 -8.73
CA ARG A 150 -0.88 -9.89 -9.73
C ARG A 150 -1.88 -10.95 -10.20
N MET A 151 -2.45 -10.76 -11.40
CA MET A 151 -3.30 -11.76 -12.07
C MET A 151 -2.47 -12.55 -13.07
N GLU A 152 -2.10 -13.78 -12.73
CA GLU A 152 -1.39 -14.67 -13.65
C GLU A 152 -2.36 -15.29 -14.66
N GLN A 153 -1.88 -15.56 -15.88
CA GLN A 153 -2.73 -16.14 -16.93
C GLN A 153 -3.34 -17.47 -16.48
N VAL A 154 -2.56 -18.30 -15.78
CA VAL A 154 -3.04 -19.57 -15.23
C VAL A 154 -4.24 -19.39 -14.28
N MET A 155 -4.22 -18.37 -13.41
CA MET A 155 -5.33 -18.08 -12.49
C MET A 155 -6.61 -17.69 -13.24
N VAL A 156 -6.47 -16.93 -14.33
CA VAL A 156 -7.59 -16.52 -15.17
C VAL A 156 -8.16 -17.72 -15.91
N VAL A 157 -7.31 -18.56 -16.50
CA VAL A 157 -7.73 -19.79 -17.21
C VAL A 157 -8.42 -20.75 -16.25
N GLU A 158 -7.81 -21.05 -15.11
CA GLU A 158 -8.40 -21.92 -14.08
C GLU A 158 -9.78 -21.40 -13.63
N LYS A 159 -9.91 -20.08 -13.44
CA LYS A 159 -11.18 -19.49 -13.08
C LYS A 159 -12.23 -19.76 -14.16
N ILE A 160 -11.91 -19.54 -15.44
CA ILE A 160 -12.82 -19.78 -16.56
C ILE A 160 -13.27 -21.25 -16.56
N LEU A 161 -12.32 -22.19 -16.54
CA LEU A 161 -12.62 -23.63 -16.61
C LEU A 161 -13.52 -24.09 -15.46
N ARG A 162 -13.26 -23.66 -14.21
CA ARG A 162 -14.05 -24.04 -13.03
C ARG A 162 -15.47 -23.48 -12.99
N SER A 163 -15.77 -22.49 -13.83
CA SER A 163 -17.03 -21.73 -13.77
C SER A 163 -17.81 -21.76 -15.09
N MET A 164 -17.37 -22.59 -16.03
CA MET A 164 -18.13 -22.97 -17.21
C MET A 164 -19.10 -24.11 -16.89
N PRO A 165 -20.35 -24.06 -17.40
CA PRO A 165 -21.29 -25.16 -17.24
C PRO A 165 -20.88 -26.38 -18.07
N GLU A 166 -21.31 -27.57 -17.62
CA GLU A 166 -20.91 -28.89 -18.15
C GLU A 166 -21.09 -29.06 -19.67
N ARG A 167 -22.04 -28.33 -20.27
CA ARG A 167 -22.25 -28.33 -21.72
C ARG A 167 -21.02 -27.85 -22.52
N PHE A 168 -20.06 -27.18 -21.87
CA PHE A 168 -18.80 -26.75 -22.46
C PHE A 168 -17.60 -27.58 -22.02
N ASN A 169 -17.80 -28.79 -21.45
CA ASN A 169 -16.70 -29.68 -21.07
C ASN A 169 -15.74 -29.99 -22.22
N TYR A 170 -16.23 -30.01 -23.47
CA TYR A 170 -15.36 -30.17 -24.65
C TYR A 170 -14.30 -29.07 -24.76
N VAL A 171 -14.62 -27.83 -24.38
CA VAL A 171 -13.68 -26.69 -24.36
C VAL A 171 -12.64 -26.90 -23.26
N VAL A 172 -13.06 -27.40 -22.11
CA VAL A 172 -12.17 -27.69 -20.98
C VAL A 172 -11.15 -28.74 -21.38
N CYS A 173 -11.60 -29.88 -21.92
CA CYS A 173 -10.71 -30.94 -22.38
C CYS A 173 -9.72 -30.45 -23.45
N SER A 174 -10.17 -29.69 -24.44
CA SER A 174 -9.28 -29.16 -25.49
C SER A 174 -8.19 -28.22 -24.93
N ILE A 175 -8.48 -27.43 -23.90
CA ILE A 175 -7.50 -26.52 -23.28
C ILE A 175 -6.50 -27.28 -22.41
N GLU A 176 -6.97 -28.26 -21.63
CA GLU A 176 -6.09 -29.12 -20.82
C GLU A 176 -5.14 -29.94 -21.71
N GLU A 177 -5.66 -30.56 -22.77
CA GLU A 177 -4.85 -31.33 -23.73
C GLU A 177 -3.83 -30.47 -24.49
N SER A 178 -4.11 -29.18 -24.71
CA SER A 178 -3.19 -28.27 -25.39
C SER A 178 -2.08 -27.71 -24.49
N ASN A 179 -2.21 -27.84 -23.16
CA ASN A 179 -1.20 -27.41 -22.18
C ASN A 179 -0.28 -28.56 -21.73
N ASP A 180 -0.64 -29.82 -22.01
CA ASP A 180 0.15 -31.04 -21.69
C ASP A 180 1.13 -31.43 -22.83
N VAL A 181 1.34 -30.55 -23.82
CA VAL A 181 2.24 -30.69 -24.98
C VAL A 181 3.33 -29.62 -24.93
#